data_AF-A0A3B9GV57-F1
#
_entry.id   AF-A0A3B9GV57-F1
#
_cell.length_a   1.000
_cell.length_b   1.000
_cell.length_c   1.000
_cell.angle_alpha   90.00
_cell.angle_beta   90.00
_cell.angle_gamma   90.00
#
_symmetry.space_group_name_H-M   'P 1'
#
loop_
_entity.id
_entity.type
_entity.pdbx_description
1 polymer ?
#
loop_
_entity_poly.entity_id
_entity_poly.type
_entity_poly.pdbx_seq_one_letter_code
_entity_poly.pdbx_strand_id
1 'polypeptide(L)'
;MIDAILNAAPAWALTHAAPLLVMVPLFLAPALALVPTGRIAWLVSIAATGISFLFAIILLGLVQTSPVGVVSYEIGNWSVPLGIELRVDALNAMILLIVTTIGLLASVFSWL
;
A
#
# COMPACT_ATOMS: atom_id res chain seq x y z
N MET A 1 -17.13 9.02 4.98
CA MET A 1 -15.94 9.45 4.20
C MET A 1 -15.13 8.25 3.73
N ILE A 2 -14.83 7.28 4.61
CA ILE A 2 -14.15 6.03 4.24
C ILE A 2 -14.94 5.24 3.19
N ASP A 3 -16.27 5.23 3.29
CA ASP A 3 -17.16 4.54 2.34
C ASP A 3 -17.08 5.14 0.93
N ALA A 4 -16.85 6.45 0.82
CA ALA A 4 -16.68 7.10 -0.48
C ALA A 4 -15.38 6.63 -1.17
N ILE A 5 -14.32 6.40 -0.39
CA ILE A 5 -13.04 5.87 -0.88
C ILE A 5 -13.21 4.43 -1.34
N LEU A 6 -13.89 3.60 -0.54
CA LEU A 6 -14.13 2.19 -0.89
C LEU A 6 -15.02 2.05 -2.13
N ASN A 7 -16.04 2.91 -2.29
CA ASN A 7 -16.91 2.91 -3.46
C ASN A 7 -16.21 3.45 -4.73
N ALA A 8 -15.25 4.36 -4.59
CA ALA A 8 -14.47 4.88 -5.71
C ALA A 8 -13.31 3.96 -6.12
N ALA A 9 -12.83 3.12 -5.20
CA ALA A 9 -11.73 2.20 -5.45
C ALA A 9 -12.19 1.06 -6.38
N PRO A 10 -11.38 0.71 -7.40
CA PRO A 10 -11.71 -0.39 -8.28
C PRO A 10 -11.61 -1.73 -7.54
N ALA A 11 -12.38 -2.73 -7.98
CA ALA A 11 -12.49 -4.02 -7.31
C ALA A 11 -11.12 -4.70 -7.07
N TRP A 12 -10.20 -4.61 -8.03
CA TRP A 12 -8.84 -5.17 -7.91
C TRP A 12 -8.02 -4.48 -6.81
N ALA A 13 -8.25 -3.19 -6.55
CA ALA A 13 -7.56 -2.47 -5.49
C ALA A 13 -8.07 -2.91 -4.12
N LEU A 14 -9.37 -3.19 -4.00
CA LEU A 14 -9.98 -3.68 -2.77
C LEU A 14 -9.50 -5.10 -2.43
N THR A 15 -9.37 -5.98 -3.42
CA THR A 15 -8.94 -7.37 -3.20
C THR A 15 -7.44 -7.52 -2.97
N HIS A 16 -6.61 -6.69 -3.61
CA HIS A 16 -5.14 -6.83 -3.58
C HIS A 16 -4.43 -5.67 -2.87
N ALA A 17 -5.11 -4.89 -2.03
CA ALA A 17 -4.50 -3.74 -1.36
C ALA A 17 -3.25 -4.11 -0.53
N ALA A 18 -3.30 -5.21 0.23
CA ALA A 18 -2.20 -5.66 1.10
C ALA A 18 -0.91 -5.96 0.34
N PRO A 19 -0.89 -6.82 -0.69
CA PRO A 19 0.33 -7.04 -1.47
C PRO A 19 0.73 -5.83 -2.30
N LEU A 20 -0.23 -5.10 -2.90
CA LEU A 20 0.08 -3.95 -3.76
C LEU A 20 0.79 -2.82 -3.00
N LEU A 21 0.43 -2.60 -1.74
CA LEU A 21 1.10 -1.64 -0.87
C LEU A 21 2.62 -1.85 -0.83
N VAL A 22 3.07 -3.10 -0.78
CA VAL A 22 4.49 -3.48 -0.71
C VAL A 22 5.11 -3.58 -2.11
N MET A 23 4.38 -4.16 -3.06
CA MET A 23 4.90 -4.43 -4.41
C MET A 23 5.17 -3.15 -5.19
N VAL A 24 4.33 -2.12 -5.07
CA VAL A 24 4.51 -0.86 -5.82
C VAL A 24 5.89 -0.23 -5.60
N PRO A 25 6.31 0.11 -4.37
CA PRO A 25 7.63 0.67 -4.14
C PRO A 25 8.75 -0.33 -4.44
N LEU A 26 8.52 -1.62 -4.20
CA LEU A 26 9.50 -2.68 -4.47
C LEU A 26 9.84 -2.77 -5.96
N PHE A 27 8.85 -2.70 -6.86
CA PHE A 27 9.08 -2.75 -8.31
C PHE A 27 9.59 -1.43 -8.87
N LEU A 28 9.18 -0.29 -8.29
CA LEU A 28 9.62 1.01 -8.75
C LEU A 28 11.06 1.33 -8.32
N ALA A 29 11.54 0.81 -7.18
CA ALA A 29 12.90 1.03 -6.70
C ALA A 29 14.03 0.67 -7.71
N PRO A 30 14.06 -0.54 -8.33
CA PRO A 30 15.08 -0.85 -9.33
C PRO A 30 14.91 -0.04 -10.62
N ALA A 31 13.67 0.27 -11.02
CA ALA A 31 13.43 1.13 -12.16
C ALA A 31 13.99 2.55 -11.93
N LEU A 32 13.82 3.09 -10.73
CA LEU A 32 14.38 4.37 -10.28
C LEU A 32 15.90 4.39 -10.31
N ALA A 33 16.56 3.28 -9.95
CA ALA A 33 18.02 3.17 -9.96
C ALA A 33 18.63 3.31 -11.38
N LEU A 34 17.84 3.02 -12.42
CA LEU A 34 18.26 3.16 -13.82
C LEU A 34 17.96 4.55 -14.39
N VAL A 35 17.23 5.41 -13.68
CA VAL A 35 16.86 6.74 -14.17
C VAL A 35 18.05 7.71 -14.00
N PRO A 36 18.58 8.29 -15.08
CA PRO A 36 19.76 9.16 -15.01
C PRO A 36 19.45 10.55 -14.44
N THR A 37 18.17 10.95 -14.39
CA THR A 37 17.76 12.30 -14.00
C THR A 37 17.12 12.30 -12.61
N GLY A 38 17.77 12.96 -11.64
CA GLY A 38 17.29 13.02 -10.26
C GLY A 38 15.86 13.56 -10.10
N ARG A 39 15.44 14.48 -10.98
CA ARG A 39 14.06 15.03 -10.99
C ARG A 39 12.99 14.03 -11.36
N ILE A 40 13.25 13.18 -12.36
CA ILE A 40 12.31 12.14 -12.78
C ILE A 40 12.26 11.05 -11.70
N ALA A 41 13.43 10.66 -11.18
CA ALA A 41 13.52 9.69 -10.09
C ALA A 41 12.76 10.16 -8.84
N TRP A 42 12.86 11.45 -8.50
CA TRP A 42 12.13 12.03 -7.38
C TRP A 42 10.60 12.00 -7.58
N LEU A 43 10.10 12.44 -8.74
CA LEU A 43 8.66 12.42 -9.04
C LEU A 43 8.09 11.00 -8.97
N VAL A 44 8.83 10.02 -9.50
CA VAL A 44 8.41 8.61 -9.48
C VAL A 44 8.48 8.04 -8.05
N SER A 45 9.44 8.47 -7.22
CA SER A 45 9.50 8.12 -5.79
C SER A 45 8.28 8.62 -5.03
N ILE A 46 7.86 9.88 -5.25
CA ILE A 46 6.63 10.43 -4.65
C ILE A 46 5.39 9.67 -5.13
N ALA A 47 5.31 9.36 -6.42
CA ALA A 47 4.19 8.58 -6.95
C ALA A 47 4.14 7.20 -6.30
N ALA A 48 5.28 6.52 -6.15
CA ALA A 48 5.38 5.21 -5.51
C ALA A 48 4.88 5.24 -4.06
N THR A 49 5.41 6.16 -3.24
CA THR A 49 5.04 6.28 -1.83
C THR A 49 3.60 6.77 -1.66
N GLY A 50 3.13 7.64 -2.55
CA GLY A 50 1.74 8.11 -2.60
C GLY A 50 0.75 6.99 -2.89
N ILE A 51 1.07 6.11 -3.85
CA ILE A 51 0.25 4.93 -4.15
C ILE A 51 0.20 3.97 -2.94
N SER A 52 1.34 3.70 -2.29
CA SER A 52 1.37 2.89 -1.06
C SER A 52 0.52 3.49 0.07
N PHE A 53 0.54 4.82 0.22
CA PHE A 53 -0.30 5.53 1.17
C PHE A 53 -1.80 5.37 0.86
N LEU A 54 -2.20 5.46 -0.41
CA LEU A 54 -3.59 5.20 -0.81
C LEU A 54 -4.04 3.77 -0.47
N PHE A 55 -3.19 2.76 -0.69
CA PHE A 55 -3.50 1.39 -0.29
C PHE A 55 -3.61 1.23 1.23
N ALA A 56 -2.81 1.96 2.02
CA ALA A 56 -2.93 1.95 3.48
C ALA A 56 -4.29 2.52 3.94
N ILE A 57 -4.79 3.58 3.30
CA ILE A 57 -6.14 4.12 3.57
C ILE A 57 -7.22 3.09 3.21
N ILE A 58 -7.09 2.43 2.05
CA ILE A 58 -8.05 1.39 1.63
C ILE A 58 -8.07 0.25 2.65
N LEU A 59 -6.90 -0.25 3.07
CA LEU A 59 -6.80 -1.32 4.07
C LEU A 59 -7.43 -0.91 5.41
N LEU A 60 -7.19 0.32 5.87
CA LEU A 60 -7.82 0.83 7.09
C LEU A 60 -9.35 0.83 6.95
N GLY A 61 -9.87 1.29 5.81
CA GLY A 61 -11.31 1.27 5.54
C GLY A 61 -11.88 -0.15 5.52
N LEU A 62 -11.23 -1.06 4.81
CA LEU A 62 -11.65 -2.47 4.74
C LEU A 62 -11.69 -3.12 6.12
N VAL A 63 -10.66 -2.89 6.94
CA VAL A 63 -10.60 -3.41 8.31
C VAL A 63 -11.72 -2.83 9.18
N GLN A 64 -12.00 -1.52 9.07
CA GLN A 64 -13.07 -0.87 9.84
C GLN A 64 -14.47 -1.36 9.44
N THR A 65 -14.68 -1.68 8.16
CA THR A 65 -15.97 -2.18 7.66
C THR A 65 -16.12 -3.70 7.78
N SER A 66 -15.03 -4.43 8.00
CA SER A 66 -15.03 -5.88 8.10
C SER A 66 -15.67 -6.33 9.42
N PRO A 67 -16.66 -7.25 9.42
CA PRO A 67 -17.24 -7.80 10.64
C PRO A 67 -16.21 -8.50 11.54
N VAL A 68 -15.15 -9.04 10.94
CA VAL A 68 -14.06 -9.75 11.63
C VAL A 68 -12.96 -8.79 12.09
N GLY A 69 -12.94 -7.56 11.58
CA GLY A 69 -11.90 -6.57 11.89
C GLY A 69 -10.52 -6.91 11.33
N VAL A 70 -10.48 -7.77 10.30
CA VAL A 70 -9.26 -8.26 9.67
C VAL A 70 -9.47 -8.38 8.17
N VAL A 71 -8.42 -8.07 7.40
CA VAL A 71 -8.27 -8.39 5.98
C VAL A 71 -7.22 -9.50 5.84
N SER A 72 -7.60 -10.60 5.20
CA SER A 72 -6.75 -11.75 4.95
C SER A 72 -6.52 -11.92 3.46
N TYR A 73 -5.26 -12.04 3.05
CA TYR A 73 -4.89 -12.22 1.65
C TYR A 73 -3.91 -13.38 1.49
N GLU A 74 -4.31 -14.43 0.77
CA GLU A 74 -3.47 -15.59 0.49
C GLU A 74 -2.56 -15.34 -0.73
N ILE A 75 -1.25 -15.42 -0.52
CA ILE A 75 -0.28 -15.28 -1.61
C ILE A 75 -0.23 -16.58 -2.40
N GLY A 76 -0.48 -16.47 -3.72
CA GLY A 76 -0.35 -17.60 -4.65
C GLY A 76 -1.49 -18.61 -4.59
N ASN A 77 -2.59 -18.30 -3.90
CA ASN A 77 -3.76 -19.18 -3.78
C ASN A 77 -3.44 -20.56 -3.18
N TRP A 78 -2.44 -20.59 -2.29
CA TRP A 78 -2.09 -21.76 -1.49
C TRP A 78 -2.79 -21.66 -0.15
N SER A 79 -3.56 -22.69 0.22
CA SER A 79 -4.23 -22.73 1.52
C SER A 79 -3.23 -22.80 2.68
N VAL A 80 -3.53 -22.10 3.77
CA VAL A 80 -2.86 -22.27 5.08
C VAL A 80 -2.95 -23.76 5.50
N PRO A 81 -1.88 -24.41 6.04
CA PRO A 81 -0.66 -23.88 6.66
C PRO A 81 0.58 -23.77 5.77
N LEU A 82 0.52 -24.25 4.51
CA LEU A 82 1.67 -24.23 3.60
C LEU A 82 1.78 -22.91 2.83
N GLY A 83 0.66 -22.18 2.67
CA GLY A 83 0.61 -20.87 2.03
C GLY A 83 1.03 -19.70 2.94
N ILE A 84 1.40 -18.58 2.33
CA ILE A 84 1.71 -17.32 3.03
C ILE A 84 0.46 -16.44 3.02
N GLU A 85 -0.02 -16.07 4.20
CA GLU A 85 -1.15 -15.16 4.37
C GLU A 85 -0.66 -13.78 4.81
N LEU A 86 -1.07 -12.74 4.09
CA LEU A 86 -0.95 -11.34 4.52
C LEU A 86 -2.20 -10.97 5.32
N ARG A 87 -2.07 -11.05 6.64
CA ARG A 87 -3.14 -10.70 7.57
C ARG A 87 -2.95 -9.28 8.09
N VAL A 88 -3.92 -8.42 7.83
CA VAL A 88 -3.93 -7.01 8.25
C VAL A 88 -5.10 -6.81 9.20
N ASP A 89 -4.79 -6.55 10.47
CA ASP A 89 -5.75 -6.15 11.49
C ASP A 89 -5.74 -4.62 11.69
N ALA A 90 -6.53 -4.13 12.64
CA ALA A 90 -6.66 -2.70 12.90
C ALA A 90 -5.34 -2.04 13.34
N LEU A 91 -4.50 -2.76 14.09
CA LEU A 91 -3.20 -2.26 14.53
C LEU A 91 -2.24 -2.17 13.35
N ASN A 92 -2.13 -3.23 12.55
CA ASN A 92 -1.32 -3.26 11.34
C ASN A 92 -1.76 -2.19 10.34
N ALA A 93 -3.07 -2.02 10.12
CA ALA A 93 -3.58 -0.97 9.24
C ALA A 93 -3.16 0.44 9.69
N MET A 94 -3.19 0.71 11.00
CA MET A 94 -2.73 2.00 11.55
C MET A 94 -1.22 2.18 11.38
N ILE A 95 -0.42 1.14 11.65
CA ILE A 95 1.04 1.18 11.45
C ILE A 95 1.37 1.42 9.98
N LEU A 96 0.71 0.72 9.06
CA LEU A 96 0.88 0.90 7.62
C LEU A 96 0.56 2.35 7.20
N LEU A 97 -0.50 2.94 7.74
CA LEU A 97 -0.86 4.33 7.47
C LEU A 97 0.26 5.28 7.94
N ILE A 98 0.76 5.10 9.16
CA ILE A 98 1.83 5.94 9.72
C ILE A 98 3.11 5.82 8.87
N VAL A 99 3.55 4.60 8.58
CA VAL A 99 4.79 4.35 7.82
C VAL A 99 4.71 4.90 6.41
N THR A 100 3.58 4.68 5.72
CA THR A 100 3.40 5.20 4.35
C THR A 100 3.28 6.72 4.32
N THR A 101 2.65 7.33 5.34
CA THR A 101 2.61 8.79 5.49
C THR A 101 4.01 9.37 5.67
N ILE A 102 4.80 8.81 6.59
CA ILE A 102 6.18 9.27 6.83
C ILE A 102 7.02 9.09 5.57
N GLY A 103 6.89 7.96 4.88
CA GLY A 103 7.58 7.71 3.61
C GLY A 103 7.22 8.73 2.53
N LEU A 104 5.93 9.05 2.36
CA LEU A 104 5.47 10.06 1.42
C LEU A 104 6.03 11.45 1.75
N LEU A 105 5.95 11.87 3.02
CA LEU A 105 6.47 13.17 3.45
C LEU A 105 7.99 13.26 3.29
N ALA A 106 8.71 12.18 3.59
CA ALA A 106 10.16 12.11 3.40
C ALA A 106 10.53 12.21 1.91
N SER A 107 9.82 11.50 1.02
CA SER A 107 10.00 11.62 -0.43
C SER A 107 9.74 13.03 -0.93
N VAL A 108 8.71 13.72 -0.42
CA VAL A 108 8.43 15.11 -0.78
C VAL A 108 9.54 16.05 -0.29
N PHE A 109 10.02 15.85 0.93
CA PHE A 109 11.07 16.69 1.52
C PHE A 109 12.44 16.52 0.84
N SER A 110 12.76 15.33 0.34
CA SER A 110 14.08 15.02 -0.24
C SER A 110 14.42 15.75 -1.54
N TRP A 111 13.56 16.66 -2.01
CA TRP A 111 13.81 17.51 -3.17
C TRP A 111 14.76 18.68 -2.87
N LEU A 112 14.87 19.06 -1.59
CA LEU A 112 15.73 20.13 -1.09
C LEU A 112 17.17 19.63 -0.93
#